data_AF-A0A5A8AJW6-F1
#
_entry.id   AF-A0A5A8AJW6-F1
#
_cell.length_a   1.000
_cell.length_b   1.000
_cell.length_c   1.000
_cell.angle_alpha   90.00
_cell.angle_beta   90.00
_cell.angle_gamma   90.00
#
_symmetry.space_group_name_H-M   'P 1'
#
loop_
_entity.id
_entity.type
_entity.pdbx_description
1 polymer ?
#
loop_
_entity_poly.entity_id
_entity_poly.type
_entity_poly.pdbx_seq_one_letter_code
_entity_poly.pdbx_strand_id
1 'polypeptide(L)'
;MTDFVIEYYSHEGYADLQTLKLMNNYATFLKKPLTLGMFVPVDEKGNILKEPKNYTSWKSLKHNKKGSAGNAESAVFEEYKVYQKAERKCLFEGFTIAYNGYSVVRIVAEYDKSIELSFNKNDKSFQSFNDIESLTRFGEIYLNGAALKKIGIQ
;
A
#
# COMPACT_ATOMS: atom_id res chain seq x y z
N MET A 1 21.81 -4.23 -0.18
CA MET A 1 22.12 -5.48 0.56
C MET A 1 21.35 -6.68 0.00
N THR A 2 20.41 -6.51 -0.94
CA THR A 2 19.58 -7.61 -1.50
C THR A 2 20.21 -8.38 -2.67
N ASP A 3 21.23 -7.82 -3.33
CA ASP A 3 21.75 -8.38 -4.58
C ASP A 3 22.55 -9.67 -4.36
N PHE A 4 23.27 -9.78 -3.24
CA PHE A 4 23.99 -11.01 -2.88
C PHE A 4 23.03 -12.19 -2.69
N VAL A 5 21.82 -11.95 -2.15
CA VAL A 5 20.82 -12.99 -1.94
C VAL A 5 20.29 -13.51 -3.27
N ILE A 6 20.12 -12.63 -4.25
CA ILE A 6 19.67 -13.02 -5.59
C ILE A 6 20.78 -13.80 -6.32
N GLU A 7 22.03 -13.37 -6.19
CA GLU A 7 23.18 -13.94 -6.89
C GLU A 7 23.68 -15.26 -6.28
N TYR A 8 23.70 -15.39 -4.96
CA TYR A 8 24.15 -16.60 -4.26
C TYR A 8 23.26 -17.82 -4.59
N TYR A 9 21.94 -17.60 -4.72
CA TYR A 9 20.98 -18.69 -4.92
C TYR A 9 20.65 -18.99 -6.39
N SER A 10 21.07 -18.16 -7.34
CA SER A 10 21.04 -18.55 -8.76
C SER A 10 22.10 -19.62 -9.09
N HIS A 11 23.07 -19.85 -8.20
CA HIS A 11 24.20 -20.76 -8.40
C HIS A 11 24.18 -22.01 -7.49
N GLU A 12 23.48 -21.98 -6.35
CA GLU A 12 23.47 -23.08 -5.35
C GLU A 12 22.10 -23.82 -5.33
N GLY A 13 22.05 -25.02 -5.89
CA GLY A 13 20.82 -25.79 -6.19
C GLY A 13 20.05 -26.44 -5.02
N TYR A 14 19.93 -25.78 -3.85
CA TYR A 14 19.35 -26.40 -2.65
C TYR A 14 18.27 -25.62 -1.89
N ALA A 15 17.80 -24.47 -2.39
CA ALA A 15 16.62 -23.85 -1.82
C ALA A 15 15.35 -24.40 -2.49
N ASP A 16 14.39 -24.90 -1.69
CA ASP A 16 13.09 -25.32 -2.22
C ASP A 16 12.48 -24.17 -3.04
N LEU A 17 11.90 -24.52 -4.20
CA LEU A 17 11.43 -23.55 -5.20
C LEU A 17 10.46 -22.53 -4.61
N GLN A 18 9.68 -22.93 -3.59
CA GLN A 18 8.76 -22.03 -2.89
C GLN A 18 9.50 -20.96 -2.08
N THR A 19 10.58 -21.35 -1.38
CA THR A 19 11.42 -20.44 -0.59
C THR A 19 12.14 -19.45 -1.51
N LEU A 20 12.71 -19.94 -2.62
CA LEU A 20 13.32 -19.07 -3.63
C LEU A 20 12.33 -18.04 -4.20
N LYS A 21 11.12 -18.49 -4.50
CA LYS A 21 10.06 -17.61 -5.00
C LYS A 21 9.66 -16.55 -3.98
N LEU A 22 9.49 -16.93 -2.71
CA LEU A 22 9.19 -16.01 -1.62
C LEU A 22 10.30 -14.96 -1.46
N MET A 23 11.56 -15.38 -1.41
CA MET A 23 12.71 -14.49 -1.29
C MET A 23 12.80 -13.52 -2.49
N ASN A 24 12.62 -14.02 -3.71
CA ASN A 24 12.64 -13.20 -4.91
C ASN A 24 11.48 -12.18 -4.92
N ASN A 25 10.26 -12.62 -4.56
CA ASN A 25 9.11 -11.73 -4.45
C ASN A 25 9.33 -10.65 -3.39
N TYR A 26 9.88 -11.02 -2.23
CA TYR A 26 10.19 -10.09 -1.15
C TYR A 26 11.28 -9.09 -1.56
N ALA A 27 12.39 -9.54 -2.13
CA ALA A 27 13.45 -8.66 -2.63
C ALA A 27 12.93 -7.70 -3.73
N THR A 28 12.13 -8.20 -4.66
CA THR A 28 11.47 -7.38 -5.70
C THR A 28 10.49 -6.39 -5.09
N PHE A 29 9.81 -6.76 -4.01
CA PHE A 29 8.91 -5.88 -3.27
C PHE A 29 9.67 -4.75 -2.59
N LEU A 30 10.76 -5.05 -1.88
CA LEU A 30 11.61 -4.05 -1.21
C LEU A 30 12.16 -3.00 -2.18
N LYS A 31 12.52 -3.40 -3.40
CA LYS A 31 13.04 -2.51 -4.45
C LYS A 31 11.99 -1.60 -5.09
N LYS A 32 10.70 -1.74 -4.76
CA LYS A 32 9.65 -0.90 -5.38
C LYS A 32 9.79 0.55 -4.90
N PRO A 33 9.73 1.54 -5.80
CA PRO A 33 9.72 2.94 -5.41
C PRO A 33 8.45 3.25 -4.62
N LEU A 34 8.58 4.09 -3.59
CA LEU A 34 7.45 4.50 -2.77
C LEU A 34 6.52 5.41 -3.56
N THR A 35 5.23 5.15 -3.41
CA THR A 35 4.18 6.01 -3.96
C THR A 35 3.12 6.24 -2.89
N LEU A 36 2.49 7.43 -2.89
CA LEU A 36 1.46 7.77 -1.91
C LEU A 36 0.31 6.74 -1.89
N GLY A 37 -0.04 6.19 -3.05
CA GLY A 37 -1.09 5.18 -3.22
C GLY A 37 -0.83 3.84 -2.52
N MET A 38 0.40 3.59 -2.05
CA MET A 38 0.72 2.42 -1.23
C MET A 38 0.22 2.55 0.22
N PHE A 39 -0.06 3.77 0.69
CA PHE A 39 -0.42 4.04 2.08
C PHE A 39 -1.86 4.54 2.22
N VAL A 40 -2.30 5.39 1.28
CA VAL A 40 -3.65 5.99 1.31
C VAL A 40 -4.31 5.90 -0.07
N PRO A 41 -5.66 5.81 -0.15
CA PRO A 41 -6.36 5.75 -1.43
C PRO A 41 -6.18 7.03 -2.25
N VAL A 42 -5.75 6.88 -3.51
CA VAL A 42 -5.55 7.98 -4.47
C VAL A 42 -6.28 7.73 -5.78
N ASP A 43 -6.61 8.81 -6.49
CA ASP A 43 -7.16 8.77 -7.85
C ASP A 43 -6.07 8.47 -8.90
N GLU A 44 -6.45 8.43 -10.18
CA GLU A 44 -5.53 8.16 -11.30
C GLU A 44 -4.49 9.27 -11.52
N LYS A 45 -4.75 10.48 -11.02
CA LYS A 45 -3.84 11.63 -11.10
C LYS A 45 -2.88 11.68 -9.92
N GLY A 46 -3.10 10.85 -8.89
CA GLY A 46 -2.33 10.81 -7.65
C GLY A 46 -2.88 11.71 -6.54
N ASN A 47 -4.10 12.24 -6.68
CA ASN A 47 -4.75 13.00 -5.63
C ASN A 47 -5.40 12.07 -4.60
N ILE A 48 -5.32 12.46 -3.34
CA ILE A 48 -5.95 11.73 -2.24
C ILE A 48 -7.46 11.72 -2.42
N LEU A 49 -8.05 10.53 -2.33
CA LEU A 49 -9.49 10.36 -2.24
C LEU A 49 -9.92 10.50 -0.78
N LYS A 50 -10.96 11.31 -0.54
CA LYS A 50 -11.57 11.40 0.79
C LYS A 50 -12.41 10.15 1.04
N GLU A 51 -12.30 9.58 2.24
CA GLU A 51 -13.17 8.47 2.63
C GLU A 51 -14.64 8.90 2.58
N PRO A 52 -15.51 8.17 1.84
CA PRO A 52 -16.93 8.42 1.84
C PRO A 52 -17.53 8.26 3.25
N LYS A 53 -18.54 9.06 3.59
CA LYS A 53 -19.25 8.92 4.88
C LYS A 53 -19.79 7.50 5.03
N ASN A 54 -19.67 6.89 6.22
CA ASN A 54 -20.16 5.52 6.48
C ASN A 54 -19.52 4.41 5.61
N TYR A 55 -18.34 4.66 5.01
CA TYR A 55 -17.62 3.68 4.18
C TYR A 55 -17.38 2.35 4.91
N THR A 56 -16.90 2.39 6.16
CA THR A 56 -16.66 1.20 6.97
C THR A 56 -17.92 0.34 7.12
N SER A 57 -19.05 0.97 7.45
CA SER A 57 -20.35 0.32 7.56
C SER A 57 -20.79 -0.28 6.22
N TRP A 58 -20.70 0.48 5.13
CA TRP A 58 -21.05 0.00 3.79
C TRP A 58 -20.19 -1.21 3.35
N LYS A 59 -18.87 -1.17 3.58
CA LYS A 59 -17.92 -2.23 3.22
C LYS A 59 -18.14 -3.53 4.01
N SER A 60 -18.65 -3.43 5.24
CA SER A 60 -18.95 -4.59 6.09
C SER A 60 -20.12 -5.44 5.58
N LEU A 61 -21.02 -4.85 4.79
CA LEU A 61 -22.22 -5.51 4.26
C LEU A 61 -21.83 -6.61 3.27
N LYS A 62 -22.42 -7.81 3.43
CA LYS A 62 -22.04 -9.02 2.68
C LYS A 62 -22.16 -8.87 1.14
N HIS A 63 -23.13 -8.11 0.65
CA HIS A 63 -23.32 -7.88 -0.79
C HIS A 63 -22.20 -7.00 -1.39
N ASN A 64 -21.64 -6.06 -0.62
CA ASN A 64 -20.59 -5.15 -1.10
C ASN A 64 -19.17 -5.75 -1.09
N LYS A 65 -18.98 -6.91 -0.45
CA LYS A 65 -17.68 -7.61 -0.38
C LYS A 65 -17.27 -8.26 -1.71
N LYS A 66 -18.24 -8.62 -2.56
CA LYS A 66 -18.03 -9.34 -3.82
C LYS A 66 -18.45 -8.54 -5.05
N GLY A 67 -18.28 -7.21 -5.04
CA GLY A 67 -18.51 -6.37 -6.23
C GLY A 67 -19.81 -6.70 -6.95
N SER A 68 -20.88 -7.04 -6.22
CA SER A 68 -22.13 -7.44 -6.84
C SER A 68 -22.66 -6.23 -7.58
N ALA A 69 -22.62 -6.30 -8.91
CA ALA A 69 -23.25 -5.38 -9.83
C ALA A 69 -24.78 -5.51 -9.67
N GLY A 70 -25.30 -4.98 -8.57
CA GLY A 70 -26.71 -4.71 -8.37
C GLY A 70 -26.96 -3.27 -8.76
N ASN A 71 -27.78 -3.08 -9.79
CA ASN A 71 -28.12 -1.81 -10.43
C ASN A 71 -28.77 -0.82 -9.45
N ALA A 72 -27.94 0.01 -8.81
CA ALA A 72 -28.39 1.24 -8.15
C ALA A 72 -27.47 2.38 -8.60
N GLU A 73 -27.85 3.00 -9.71
CA GLU A 73 -27.21 4.16 -10.35
C GLU A 73 -27.36 5.41 -9.48
N SER A 74 -26.62 5.50 -8.38
CA SER A 74 -26.47 6.77 -7.65
C SER A 74 -25.00 7.12 -7.53
N ALA A 75 -24.68 8.40 -7.70
CA ALA A 75 -23.31 8.94 -7.65
C ALA A 75 -22.57 8.52 -6.36
N VAL A 76 -23.30 8.41 -5.25
CA VAL A 76 -22.76 7.97 -3.96
C VAL A 76 -22.25 6.52 -4.01
N PHE A 77 -22.94 5.61 -4.70
CA PHE A 77 -22.47 4.23 -4.90
C PHE A 77 -21.20 4.15 -5.76
N GLU A 78 -21.03 5.07 -6.70
CA GLU A 78 -19.80 5.15 -7.49
C GLU A 78 -18.61 5.65 -6.66
N GLU A 79 -18.81 6.62 -5.77
CA GLU A 79 -17.76 7.07 -4.83
C GLU A 79 -17.23 5.92 -3.95
N TYR A 80 -18.14 5.10 -3.38
CA TYR A 80 -17.75 3.92 -2.60
C TYR A 80 -16.92 2.92 -3.41
N LYS A 81 -17.32 2.65 -4.67
CA LYS A 81 -16.60 1.72 -5.56
C LYS A 81 -15.23 2.25 -5.95
N VAL A 82 -15.14 3.53 -6.30
CA VAL A 82 -13.88 4.20 -6.66
C VAL A 82 -12.92 4.16 -5.49
N TYR A 83 -13.39 4.54 -4.29
CA TYR A 83 -12.58 4.50 -3.08
C TYR A 83 -12.13 3.07 -2.75
N GLN A 84 -13.03 2.08 -2.80
CA GLN A 84 -12.68 0.67 -2.58
C GLN A 84 -11.64 0.16 -3.60
N LYS A 85 -11.74 0.55 -4.87
CA LYS A 85 -10.77 0.17 -5.91
C LYS A 85 -9.40 0.78 -5.62
N ALA A 86 -9.35 2.04 -5.17
CA ALA A 86 -8.12 2.71 -4.79
C ALA A 86 -7.50 2.11 -3.52
N GLU A 87 -8.31 1.81 -2.49
CA GLU A 87 -7.88 1.17 -1.24
C GLU A 87 -7.23 -0.21 -1.49
N ARG A 88 -7.71 -0.99 -2.45
CA ARG A 88 -7.08 -2.27 -2.85
C ARG A 88 -5.67 -2.13 -3.43
N LYS A 89 -5.27 -0.92 -3.83
CA LYS A 89 -3.90 -0.64 -4.31
C LYS A 89 -2.95 -0.33 -3.15
N CYS A 90 -3.48 0.01 -1.97
CA CYS A 90 -2.66 0.20 -0.78
C CYS A 90 -1.96 -1.11 -0.42
N LEU A 91 -0.75 -1.01 0.10
CA LEU A 91 0.13 -2.11 0.50
C LEU A 91 0.38 -2.11 2.00
N PHE A 92 0.42 -0.92 2.59
CA PHE A 92 0.59 -0.73 4.03
C PHE A 92 -0.76 -0.49 4.70
N GLU A 93 -0.86 -0.84 5.98
CA GLU A 93 -2.04 -0.60 6.81
C GLU A 93 -1.73 0.30 8.00
N GLY A 94 -2.77 0.91 8.56
CA GLY A 94 -2.66 1.79 9.73
C GLY A 94 -2.05 3.15 9.45
N PHE A 95 -2.08 3.66 8.22
CA PHE A 95 -1.65 5.03 7.90
C PHE A 95 -2.85 5.97 7.71
N THR A 96 -2.75 7.17 8.26
CA THR A 96 -3.74 8.25 8.09
C THR A 96 -3.08 9.54 7.65
N ILE A 97 -3.89 10.47 7.13
CA ILE A 97 -3.42 11.77 6.67
C ILE A 97 -3.39 12.73 7.85
N ALA A 98 -2.19 13.10 8.29
CA ALA A 98 -2.00 14.12 9.32
C ALA A 98 -2.12 15.54 8.75
N TYR A 99 -1.65 15.74 7.51
CA TYR A 99 -1.69 17.03 6.85
C TYR A 99 -1.79 16.88 5.33
N ASN A 100 -2.63 17.69 4.69
CA ASN A 100 -2.80 17.72 3.24
C ASN A 100 -2.70 19.17 2.74
N GLY A 101 -1.47 19.64 2.57
CA GLY A 101 -1.18 21.00 2.10
C GLY A 101 -1.15 21.11 0.57
N TYR A 102 -0.81 22.30 0.08
CA TYR A 102 -0.70 22.56 -1.35
C TYR A 102 0.44 21.76 -2.02
N SER A 103 1.63 21.75 -1.41
CA SER A 103 2.84 21.10 -1.96
C SER A 103 3.23 19.79 -1.27
N VAL A 104 2.73 19.53 -0.05
CA VAL A 104 3.16 18.38 0.76
C VAL A 104 1.96 17.68 1.40
N VAL A 105 1.99 16.36 1.41
CA VAL A 105 1.13 15.48 2.22
C VAL A 105 1.97 14.86 3.32
N ARG A 106 1.47 14.84 4.55
CA ARG A 106 2.04 14.05 5.64
C ARG A 106 1.09 12.95 6.02
N ILE A 107 1.61 11.73 6.04
CA ILE A 107 0.91 10.56 6.55
C ILE A 107 1.61 10.08 7.82
N VAL A 108 0.82 9.57 8.76
CA VAL A 108 1.29 9.10 10.07
C VAL A 108 0.73 7.71 10.32
N ALA A 109 1.51 6.84 10.96
CA ALA A 109 1.00 5.57 11.42
C ALA A 109 0.13 5.76 12.68
N GLU A 110 -1.05 5.14 12.70
CA GLU A 110 -1.99 5.21 13.82
C GLU A 110 -1.45 4.49 15.07
N TYR A 111 -0.69 3.43 14.87
CA TYR A 111 -0.10 2.61 15.94
C TYR A 111 1.18 3.23 16.54
N ASP A 112 1.91 4.04 15.77
CA ASP A 112 3.03 4.83 16.26
C ASP A 112 3.11 6.18 15.52
N LYS A 113 2.76 7.25 16.23
CA LYS A 113 2.77 8.60 15.67
C LYS A 113 4.17 9.16 15.42
N SER A 114 5.22 8.49 15.89
CA SER A 114 6.61 8.83 15.56
C SER A 114 6.95 8.50 14.11
N ILE A 115 6.21 7.56 13.50
CA ILE A 115 6.36 7.16 12.10
C ILE A 115 5.56 8.13 11.22
N GLU A 116 6.21 9.19 10.77
CA GLU A 116 5.67 10.17 9.84
C GLU A 116 6.41 10.12 8.50
N LEU A 117 5.66 10.09 7.40
CA LEU A 117 6.21 10.16 6.05
C LEU A 117 5.69 11.41 5.33
N SER A 118 6.60 12.19 4.76
CA SER A 118 6.29 13.40 3.98
C SER A 118 6.42 13.14 2.48
N PHE A 119 5.34 13.36 1.75
CA PHE A 119 5.25 13.22 0.30
C PHE A 119 5.12 14.57 -0.38
N ASN A 120 6.04 14.87 -1.30
CA ASN A 120 6.02 16.07 -2.13
C ASN A 120 5.10 15.85 -3.34
N LYS A 121 4.09 16.71 -3.50
CA LYS A 121 3.12 16.63 -4.60
C LYS A 121 3.65 17.11 -5.93
N ASN A 122 4.63 18.03 -5.92
CA ASN A 122 5.24 18.57 -7.13
C ASN A 122 6.11 17.50 -7.79
N ASP A 123 6.99 16.88 -7.00
CA ASP A 123 7.96 15.88 -7.48
C ASP A 123 7.38 14.46 -7.48
N LYS A 124 6.19 14.29 -6.88
CA LYS A 124 5.49 13.01 -6.69
C LYS A 124 6.38 11.96 -6.01
N SER A 125 7.15 12.38 -5.02
CA SER A 125 8.14 11.56 -4.32
C SER A 125 8.10 11.77 -2.81
N PHE A 126 8.58 10.80 -2.05
CA PHE A 126 8.82 10.95 -0.62
C PHE A 126 10.16 11.65 -0.40
N GLN A 127 10.22 12.55 0.58
CA GLN A 127 11.39 13.43 0.78
C GLN A 127 12.61 12.69 1.36
N SER A 128 12.40 11.65 2.15
CA SER A 128 13.47 10.97 2.92
C SER A 128 13.59 9.48 2.64
N PHE A 129 12.72 8.94 1.79
CA PHE A 129 12.54 7.51 1.57
C PHE A 129 12.27 7.27 0.09
N ASN A 130 13.04 6.40 -0.55
CA ASN A 130 12.95 6.21 -2.01
C ASN A 130 12.13 4.96 -2.37
N ASP A 131 12.35 3.88 -1.63
CA ASP A 131 11.81 2.54 -1.88
C ASP A 131 11.26 1.92 -0.61
N ILE A 132 10.61 0.77 -0.75
CA ILE A 132 10.05 0.04 0.39
C ILE A 132 11.16 -0.41 1.36
N GLU A 133 12.35 -0.75 0.88
CA GLU A 133 13.49 -1.12 1.73
C GLU A 133 13.82 -0.02 2.74
N SER A 134 13.77 1.25 2.33
CA SER A 134 14.06 2.38 3.21
C SER A 134 13.12 2.51 4.43
N LEU A 135 11.93 1.89 4.38
CA LEU A 135 10.97 1.86 5.48
C LEU A 135 11.33 0.84 6.58
N THR A 136 12.24 -0.09 6.32
CA THR A 136 12.66 -1.10 7.32
C THR A 136 13.31 -0.49 8.57
N ARG A 137 13.70 0.79 8.50
CA ARG A 137 14.27 1.57 9.61
C ARG A 137 13.30 1.80 10.77
N PHE A 138 12.00 1.75 10.51
CA PHE A 138 10.98 2.09 11.51
C PHE A 138 10.69 0.95 12.49
N GLY A 139 11.18 -0.28 12.26
CA GLY A 139 10.99 -1.44 13.13
C GLY A 139 9.55 -2.00 13.15
N GLU A 140 8.56 -1.13 13.04
CA GLU A 140 7.13 -1.43 13.14
C GLU A 140 6.40 -0.78 11.96
N ILE A 141 6.42 -1.42 10.78
CA ILE A 141 5.56 -1.05 9.65
C ILE A 141 4.85 -2.30 9.15
N TYR A 142 3.53 -2.21 9.06
CA TYR A 142 2.69 -3.36 8.73
C TYR A 142 2.20 -3.33 7.28
N LEU A 143 2.37 -4.47 6.62
CA LEU A 143 1.77 -4.75 5.32
C LEU A 143 0.35 -5.27 5.51
N ASN A 144 -0.56 -4.84 4.64
CA ASN A 144 -1.89 -5.41 4.62
C ASN A 144 -1.90 -6.84 4.07
N GLY A 145 -2.97 -7.58 4.36
CA GLY A 145 -3.10 -8.97 3.92
C GLY A 145 -3.03 -9.18 2.40
N ALA A 146 -3.34 -8.17 1.57
CA ALA A 146 -3.20 -8.29 0.12
C ALA A 146 -1.73 -8.17 -0.33
N ALA A 147 -0.94 -7.32 0.32
CA ALA A 147 0.50 -7.21 0.09
C ALA A 147 1.24 -8.47 0.56
N LEU A 148 0.91 -9.01 1.73
CA LEU A 148 1.47 -10.27 2.24
C LEU A 148 1.24 -11.43 1.25
N LYS A 149 0.02 -11.56 0.73
CA LYS A 149 -0.31 -12.57 -0.29
C LYS A 149 0.49 -12.37 -1.58
N LYS A 150 0.76 -11.12 -1.99
CA LYS A 150 1.57 -10.83 -3.19
C LYS A 150 3.02 -11.26 -3.02
N ILE A 151 3.58 -11.17 -1.81
CA ILE A 151 4.95 -11.63 -1.56
C ILE A 151 5.02 -13.14 -1.31
N GLY A 152 3.89 -13.79 -0.99
CA GLY A 152 3.80 -15.24 -0.82
C GLY A 152 3.63 -15.69 0.64
N ILE A 153 3.26 -14.77 1.52
CA ILE A 153 2.95 -15.04 2.93
C ILE A 153 1.43 -15.15 3.07
N GLN A 154 0.94 -16.28 3.60
CA GLN A 154 -0.49 -16.57 3.79
C GLN A 154 -0.90 -16.47 5.25
#